data_AF-A0AAV4A4G9-F1
#
_entry.id   AF-A0AAV4A4G9-F1
#
_cell.length_a   1.000
_cell.length_b   1.000
_cell.length_c   1.000
_cell.angle_alpha   90.00
_cell.angle_beta   90.00
_cell.angle_gamma   90.00
#
_symmetry.space_group_name_H-M   'P 1'
#
loop_
_entity.id
_entity.type
_entity.pdbx_description
1 polymer ?
#
loop_
_entity_poly.entity_id
_entity_poly.type
_entity_poly.pdbx_seq_one_letter_code
_entity_poly.pdbx_strand_id
1 'polypeptide(L)'
;MAKYGMSMCVLGMAAEFKSEGIAVNALWPRTAIWTAAIENISLGDSSMCRKDSIMSDAAYIILTKSSREFTGNFCVDDEILYSEGVRDFDKYSISPGSPLNTDFFLDESAEDFLQRKAREKVQVKSNL
;
A
#
# COMPACT_ATOMS: atom_id res chain seq x y z
N MET A 1 -9.51 5.10 16.97
CA MET A 1 -8.48 6.07 17.41
C MET A 1 -7.06 5.50 17.41
N ALA A 2 -6.81 4.28 17.92
CA ALA A 2 -5.44 3.73 18.02
C ALA A 2 -4.62 3.78 16.71
N LYS A 3 -5.22 3.37 15.57
CA LYS A 3 -4.53 3.35 14.26
C LYS A 3 -4.17 4.75 13.72
N TYR A 4 -5.07 5.73 13.89
CA TYR A 4 -4.80 7.13 13.52
C TYR A 4 -3.70 7.73 14.41
N GLY A 5 -3.64 7.36 15.69
CA GLY A 5 -2.56 7.78 16.59
C GLY A 5 -1.18 7.40 16.08
N MET A 6 -1.01 6.18 15.55
CA MET A 6 0.25 5.74 14.94
C MET A 6 0.63 6.62 13.73
N SER A 7 -0.36 7.01 12.91
CA SER A 7 -0.14 7.89 11.76
C SER A 7 0.25 9.31 12.19
N MET A 8 -0.30 9.83 13.29
CA MET A 8 0.10 11.12 13.85
C MET A 8 1.54 11.09 14.38
N CYS A 9 2.00 9.96 14.92
CA CYS A 9 3.41 9.79 15.31
C CYS A 9 4.35 9.90 14.10
N VAL A 10 3.95 9.36 12.93
CA VAL A 10 4.73 9.50 11.69
C VAL A 10 4.90 10.97 11.31
N LEU A 11 3.83 11.78 11.37
CA LEU A 11 3.92 13.21 11.08
C LEU A 11 4.90 13.94 12.01
N GLY A 12 4.83 13.68 13.31
CA GLY A 12 5.70 14.32 14.29
C GLY A 12 7.16 13.90 14.12
N MET A 13 7.41 12.59 14.12
CA MET A 13 8.77 12.03 14.11
C MET A 13 9.48 12.24 12.77
N ALA A 14 8.75 12.27 11.64
CA ALA A 14 9.34 12.58 10.35
C ALA A 14 9.91 14.01 10.29
N ALA A 15 9.26 14.96 10.97
CA ALA A 15 9.75 16.33 11.08
C ALA A 15 10.87 16.45 12.13
N GLU A 16 10.69 15.81 13.29
CA GLU A 16 11.64 15.83 14.41
C GLU A 16 13.02 15.29 14.01
N PHE A 17 13.07 14.12 13.40
CA PHE A 17 14.32 13.42 13.09
C PHE A 17 14.88 13.71 11.70
N LYS A 18 14.33 14.72 11.00
CA LYS A 18 14.74 15.05 9.62
C LYS A 18 16.23 15.42 9.51
N SER A 19 16.75 16.17 10.48
CA SER A 19 18.17 16.59 10.53
C SER A 19 19.11 15.39 10.74
N GLU A 20 18.69 14.44 11.57
CA GLU A 20 19.40 13.19 11.86
C GLU A 20 19.39 12.22 10.66
N GLY A 21 18.52 12.45 9.68
CA GLY A 21 18.42 11.62 8.47
C GLY A 21 17.70 10.30 8.72
N ILE A 22 16.79 10.26 9.71
CA ILE A 22 15.94 9.10 10.00
C ILE A 22 14.62 9.28 9.24
N ALA A 23 14.31 8.32 8.37
CA ALA A 23 13.04 8.28 7.66
C ALA A 23 11.95 7.66 8.52
N VAL A 24 10.80 8.33 8.60
CA VAL A 24 9.62 7.83 9.30
C VAL A 24 8.45 7.87 8.32
N ASN A 25 7.89 6.71 8.00
CA ASN A 25 6.79 6.56 7.05
C ASN A 25 5.76 5.55 7.59
N ALA A 26 4.52 5.62 7.11
CA ALA A 26 3.53 4.57 7.28
C ALA A 26 3.39 3.76 5.99
N LEU A 27 3.06 2.48 6.12
CA LEU A 27 2.66 1.59 5.03
C LEU A 27 1.34 0.92 5.42
N TRP A 28 0.38 0.94 4.49
CA TRP A 28 -0.94 0.35 4.67
C TRP A 28 -1.32 -0.50 3.45
N PRO A 29 -1.97 -1.66 3.63
CA PRO A 29 -2.41 -2.47 2.50
C PRO A 29 -3.68 -1.88 1.85
N ARG A 30 -3.78 -1.93 0.53
CA ARG A 30 -5.03 -1.59 -0.18
C ARG A 30 -6.17 -2.54 0.19
N THR A 31 -5.83 -3.81 0.41
CA THR A 31 -6.80 -4.91 0.54
C THR A 31 -6.50 -5.75 1.77
N ALA A 32 -7.48 -6.52 2.24
CA ALA A 32 -7.28 -7.49 3.30
C ALA A 32 -6.10 -8.44 2.98
N ILE A 33 -5.22 -8.65 3.96
CA ILE A 33 -4.06 -9.53 3.87
C ILE A 33 -4.35 -10.82 4.63
N TRP A 34 -4.23 -11.95 3.95
CA TRP A 34 -4.49 -13.24 4.56
C TRP A 34 -3.40 -13.57 5.60
N THR A 35 -3.79 -13.53 6.88
CA THR A 35 -2.94 -13.84 8.03
C THR A 35 -3.73 -14.67 9.04
N ALA A 36 -3.05 -15.38 9.93
CA ALA A 36 -3.70 -16.13 11.02
C ALA A 36 -4.60 -15.24 11.89
N ALA A 37 -4.29 -13.94 12.00
CA ALA A 37 -5.14 -12.99 12.73
C ALA A 37 -6.48 -12.77 12.02
N ILE A 38 -6.47 -12.61 10.68
CA ILE A 38 -7.69 -12.48 9.85
C ILE A 38 -8.50 -13.77 9.86
N GLU A 39 -7.83 -14.92 9.81
CA GLU A 39 -8.46 -16.25 9.92
C GLU A 39 -9.21 -16.40 11.25
N ASN A 40 -8.59 -16.01 12.36
CA ASN A 40 -9.17 -16.13 13.70
C ASN A 40 -10.36 -15.21 13.97
N ILE A 41 -10.46 -14.07 13.28
CA ILE A 41 -11.59 -13.13 13.43
C ILE A 41 -12.70 -13.35 12.40
N SER A 42 -12.64 -14.46 11.64
CA SER A 42 -13.66 -14.89 10.66
C SER A 42 -14.08 -13.80 9.68
N LEU A 43 -13.17 -12.89 9.30
CA LEU A 43 -13.48 -11.77 8.42
C LEU A 43 -13.66 -12.15 6.94
N GLY A 44 -13.71 -13.45 6.62
CA GLY A 44 -14.26 -13.92 5.36
C GLY A 44 -13.41 -14.95 4.65
N ASP A 45 -13.79 -15.16 3.39
CA ASP A 45 -13.14 -16.08 2.48
C ASP A 45 -11.73 -15.59 2.12
N SER A 46 -10.74 -16.46 2.33
CA SER A 46 -9.34 -16.22 1.94
C SER A 46 -9.20 -15.84 0.47
N SER A 47 -10.14 -16.26 -0.40
CA SER A 47 -10.14 -15.94 -1.83
C SER A 47 -10.23 -14.43 -2.10
N MET A 48 -10.79 -13.65 -1.17
CA MET A 48 -10.94 -12.19 -1.26
C MET A 48 -9.75 -11.40 -0.70
N CYS A 49 -8.66 -12.09 -0.33
CA CYS A 49 -7.49 -11.51 0.28
C CYS A 49 -6.26 -11.59 -0.63
N ARG A 50 -5.27 -10.74 -0.33
CA ARG A 50 -3.91 -10.89 -0.86
C ARG A 50 -2.99 -11.59 0.13
N LYS A 51 -1.90 -12.16 -0.40
CA LYS A 51 -0.77 -12.71 0.33
C LYS A 51 0.00 -11.57 1.00
N ASP A 52 0.57 -11.86 2.16
CA ASP A 52 1.48 -10.99 2.92
C ASP A 52 2.69 -10.48 2.12
N SER A 53 3.16 -11.26 1.14
CA SER A 53 4.26 -10.87 0.24
C SER A 53 4.11 -9.49 -0.42
N ILE A 54 2.89 -8.97 -0.66
CA ILE A 54 2.71 -7.63 -1.22
C ILE A 54 3.19 -6.53 -0.27
N MET A 55 2.91 -6.70 1.02
CA MET A 55 3.36 -5.78 2.07
C MET A 55 4.87 -5.92 2.29
N SER A 56 5.41 -7.13 2.20
CA SER A 56 6.86 -7.37 2.28
C SER A 56 7.62 -6.66 1.15
N ASP A 57 7.16 -6.80 -0.09
CA ASP A 57 7.81 -6.17 -1.24
C ASP A 57 7.69 -4.63 -1.18
N ALA A 58 6.53 -4.10 -0.82
CA ALA A 58 6.34 -2.66 -0.63
C ALA A 58 7.22 -2.10 0.50
N ALA A 59 7.32 -2.80 1.63
CA ALA A 59 8.20 -2.42 2.73
C ALA A 59 9.67 -2.45 2.30
N TYR A 60 10.10 -3.46 1.55
CA TYR A 60 11.45 -3.55 1.02
C TYR A 60 11.80 -2.33 0.15
N ILE A 61 10.88 -1.91 -0.73
CA ILE A 61 11.06 -0.70 -1.53
C ILE A 61 11.22 0.53 -0.65
N ILE A 62 10.33 0.74 0.34
CA ILE A 62 10.42 1.89 1.25
C ILE A 62 11.76 1.91 2.01
N LEU A 63 12.19 0.76 2.52
CA LEU A 63 13.42 0.63 3.32
C LEU A 63 14.70 0.81 2.50
N THR A 64 14.64 0.67 1.17
CA THR A 64 15.78 0.87 0.27
C THR A 64 15.83 2.27 -0.35
N LYS A 65 14.82 3.11 -0.12
CA LYS A 65 14.85 4.53 -0.53
C LYS A 65 15.81 5.34 0.36
N SER A 66 16.28 6.47 -0.17
CA SER A 66 17.09 7.42 0.59
C SER A 66 16.32 7.93 1.81
N SER A 67 16.87 7.71 3.00
CA SER A 67 16.21 8.11 4.26
C SER A 67 16.08 9.63 4.41
N ARG A 68 16.90 10.40 3.68
CA ARG A 68 16.85 11.88 3.69
C ARG A 68 15.82 12.45 2.74
N GLU A 69 15.36 11.67 1.76
CA GLU A 69 14.43 12.12 0.72
C GLU A 69 13.03 11.53 0.92
N PHE A 70 12.94 10.31 1.45
CA PHE A 70 11.68 9.58 1.58
C PHE A 70 11.26 9.46 3.06
N THR A 71 10.70 10.53 3.61
CA THR A 71 10.20 10.60 5.00
C THR A 71 8.89 11.37 5.07
N GLY A 72 8.02 11.03 6.03
CA GLY A 72 6.72 11.66 6.24
C GLY A 72 5.61 11.17 5.32
N ASN A 73 5.77 10.01 4.67
CA ASN A 73 4.81 9.49 3.69
C ASN A 73 3.81 8.50 4.31
N PHE A 74 2.61 8.47 3.75
CA PHE A 74 1.57 7.47 4.01
C PHE A 74 1.41 6.60 2.78
N CYS A 75 2.15 5.50 2.75
CA CYS A 75 2.28 4.67 1.58
C CYS A 75 1.17 3.63 1.53
N VAL A 76 0.66 3.36 0.32
CA VAL A 76 -0.16 2.18 0.05
C VAL A 76 0.67 1.18 -0.75
N ASP A 77 0.55 -0.10 -0.40
CA ASP A 77 1.34 -1.20 -0.98
C ASP A 77 1.33 -1.23 -2.51
N ASP A 78 0.14 -1.16 -3.11
CA ASP A 78 -0.03 -1.16 -4.56
C ASP A 78 0.53 0.07 -5.25
N GLU A 79 0.40 1.26 -4.64
CA GLU A 79 0.98 2.50 -5.15
C GLU A 79 2.51 2.47 -5.18
N ILE A 80 3.13 1.96 -4.11
CA ILE A 80 4.59 1.79 -4.03
C ILE A 80 5.08 0.83 -5.11
N LEU A 81 4.47 -0.35 -5.20
CA LEU A 81 4.83 -1.35 -6.20
C LEU A 81 4.58 -0.85 -7.63
N TYR A 82 3.50 -0.11 -7.84
CA TYR A 82 3.21 0.52 -9.13
C TYR A 82 4.27 1.55 -9.50
N SER A 83 4.76 2.34 -8.53
CA SER A 83 5.82 3.32 -8.78
C SER A 83 7.12 2.66 -9.27
N GLU A 84 7.41 1.43 -8.80
CA GLU A 84 8.58 0.62 -9.21
C GLU A 84 8.31 -0.27 -10.44
N GLY A 85 7.18 -0.05 -11.13
CA GLY A 85 6.89 -0.70 -12.41
C GLY A 85 6.04 -1.97 -12.35
N VAL A 86 5.62 -2.43 -11.17
CA VAL A 86 4.73 -3.60 -11.03
C VAL A 86 3.35 -3.27 -11.62
N ARG A 87 2.84 -4.14 -12.49
CA ARG A 87 1.51 -3.98 -13.14
C ARG A 87 0.62 -5.20 -12.93
N ASP A 88 1.23 -6.36 -12.80
CA ASP A 88 0.55 -7.60 -12.48
C ASP A 88 0.52 -7.79 -10.96
N PHE A 89 -0.67 -7.62 -10.39
CA PHE A 89 -0.93 -7.80 -8.97
C PHE A 89 -1.61 -9.14 -8.66
N ASP A 90 -2.00 -9.93 -9.66
CA ASP A 90 -2.68 -11.21 -9.46
C ASP A 90 -1.75 -12.22 -8.76
N LYS A 91 -0.44 -12.09 -8.95
CA LYS A 91 0.56 -12.89 -8.22
C LYS A 91 0.44 -12.76 -6.68
N TYR A 92 -0.04 -11.61 -6.20
CA TYR A 92 -0.27 -11.36 -4.78
C TYR A 92 -1.65 -11.83 -4.31
N SER A 93 -2.61 -12.09 -5.19
CA SER A 93 -3.92 -12.60 -4.80
C SER A 93 -3.83 -14.05 -4.30
N ILE A 94 -4.62 -14.40 -3.28
CA ILE A 94 -4.78 -15.80 -2.86
C ILE A 94 -5.51 -16.59 -3.95
N SER A 95 -6.58 -16.01 -4.49
CA SER A 95 -7.35 -16.54 -5.63
C SER A 95 -7.42 -15.48 -6.74
N PRO A 96 -6.56 -15.55 -7.77
CA PRO A 96 -6.60 -14.61 -8.90
C PRO A 96 -7.98 -14.54 -9.56
N GLY A 97 -8.44 -13.33 -9.87
CA GLY A 97 -9.77 -13.08 -10.45
C GLY A 97 -10.93 -13.01 -9.45
N SER A 98 -10.73 -13.36 -8.18
CA SER A 98 -11.72 -13.12 -7.12
C SER A 98 -11.80 -11.63 -6.76
N PRO A 99 -12.98 -11.12 -6.35
CA PRO A 99 -13.11 -9.76 -5.84
C PRO A 99 -12.31 -9.60 -4.55
N LEU A 100 -11.58 -8.49 -4.41
CA LEU A 100 -10.77 -8.21 -3.23
C LEU A 100 -11.53 -7.34 -2.22
N ASN A 101 -11.36 -7.66 -0.93
CA ASN A 101 -11.87 -6.79 0.14
C ASN A 101 -10.93 -5.59 0.30
N THR A 102 -11.45 -4.39 0.04
CA THR A 102 -10.72 -3.14 0.32
C THR A 102 -10.52 -3.00 1.82
N ASP A 103 -9.30 -2.67 2.25
CA ASP A 103 -9.00 -2.52 3.67
C ASP A 103 -9.62 -1.23 4.23
N PHE A 104 -9.70 -1.17 5.55
CA PHE A 104 -10.23 -0.02 6.27
C PHE A 104 -9.44 1.26 5.95
N PHE A 105 -10.14 2.40 6.02
CA PHE A 105 -9.58 3.76 5.88
C PHE A 105 -9.18 4.18 4.46
N LEU A 106 -9.46 3.36 3.45
CA LEU A 106 -9.29 3.73 2.04
C LEU A 106 -10.67 3.82 1.37
N ASP A 107 -10.91 4.93 0.68
CA ASP A 107 -12.14 5.12 -0.11
C ASP A 107 -12.04 4.47 -1.50
N GLU A 108 -10.81 4.30 -2.01
CA GLU A 108 -10.52 3.78 -3.35
C GLU A 108 -10.15 2.29 -3.28
N SER A 109 -10.87 1.47 -4.05
CA SER A 109 -10.60 0.03 -4.22
C SER A 109 -9.38 -0.25 -5.09
N ALA A 110 -8.89 -1.49 -5.08
CA ALA A 110 -7.79 -1.92 -5.95
C ALA A 110 -8.15 -1.75 -7.45
N GLU A 111 -9.39 -2.05 -7.83
CA GLU A 111 -9.88 -1.90 -9.19
C GLU A 111 -9.95 -0.41 -9.60
N ASP A 112 -10.47 0.45 -8.72
CA ASP A 112 -10.57 1.89 -8.97
C ASP A 112 -9.19 2.52 -9.17
N PHE A 113 -8.22 2.14 -8.33
CA PHE A 113 -6.83 2.57 -8.44
C PHE A 113 -6.24 2.24 -9.81
N LEU A 114 -6.38 0.99 -10.25
CA LEU A 114 -5.84 0.55 -11.54
C LEU A 114 -6.55 1.23 -12.72
N GLN A 115 -7.87 1.41 -12.64
CA GLN A 115 -8.64 2.15 -13.66
C GLN A 115 -8.18 3.61 -13.75
N ARG A 116 -7.97 4.29 -12.62
CA ARG A 116 -7.46 5.66 -12.59
C ARG A 116 -6.07 5.74 -13.23
N LYS A 117 -5.15 4.83 -12.88
CA LYS A 117 -3.81 4.78 -13.49
C LYS A 117 -3.84 4.46 -14.99
N ALA A 118 -4.79 3.65 -15.45
CA ALA A 118 -4.98 3.43 -16.88
C ALA A 118 -5.44 4.71 -17.61
N ARG A 119 -6.40 5.46 -17.03
CA ARG A 119 -6.88 6.74 -17.59
C ARG A 119 -5.78 7.80 -17.66
N GLU A 120 -4.98 7.94 -16.60
CA GLU A 120 -3.83 8.86 -16.57
C GLU A 120 -2.84 8.58 -17.71
N LYS A 121 -2.53 7.30 -17.97
CA LYS A 121 -1.62 6.90 -19.07
C LYS A 121 -2.17 7.22 -20.46
N VAL A 122 -3.47 7.09 -20.66
CA VAL A 122 -4.11 7.43 -21.95
C VAL A 122 -4.03 8.93 -22.21
N GLN A 123 -4.31 9.76 -21.20
CA GLN A 123 -4.25 11.22 -21.33
C GLN A 123 -2.83 11.73 -21.62
N VAL A 124 -1.81 11.13 -21.00
CA VAL A 124 -0.41 11.51 -21.28
C VAL A 124 -0.03 11.20 -22.73
N LYS A 125 -0.50 10.06 -23.28
CA LYS A 125 -0.24 9.69 -24.68
C LYS A 125 -1.01 10.54 -25.70
N SER A 126 -2.17 11.08 -25.35
CA SER A 126 -2.93 11.96 -26.25
C SER A 126 -2.41 13.40 -26.30
N ASN A 127 -1.58 13.79 -25.33
CA ASN A 127 -1.00 15.13 -25.22
C ASN A 127 0.46 15.22 -25.76
N LEU A 128 0.96 14.13 -26.34
CA LEU A 128 2.27 14.02 -27.01
C LEU A 128 2.05 13.84 -28.52
#